data_AF-A0A497BXF2-F1
#
_entry.id   AF-A0A497BXF2-F1
#
_cell.length_a   1.000
_cell.length_b   1.000
_cell.length_c   1.000
_cell.angle_alpha   90.00
_cell.angle_beta   90.00
_cell.angle_gamma   90.00
#
_symmetry.space_group_name_H-M   'P 1'
#
loop_
_entity.id
_entity.type
_entity.pdbx_description
1 polymer ?
#
loop_
_entity_poly.entity_id
_entity_poly.type
_entity_poly.pdbx_seq_one_letter_code
_entity_poly.pdbx_strand_id
1 'polypeptide(L)'
;MKVRNFFFNLALPGILLFVSGCQPIVVTTASSMPETSTATFQSLTTTFVKTEAPTPSATPDPTVDPADVQLQILYQSSLKYLAETDDQSWQVAKSLQYAPLGGYPSNMCGPLAVSILKDAGILGSAVDLHDFWLLDPLVDDALLKTVFSSDAFEWLHNDQPINEIDFTKFSLKAGDMVYIYSGYQGDYSHVLTVTRVDELGRAYSVTNNYTTIGTTEGFVILEYLLYDPAQPGKGIFYDWTDPANRQLGLTGFGGMDVWRPLHLPYYSDGAP
;
A
#
# COMPACT_ATOMS: atom_id res chain seq x y z
N MET A 1 -62.69 13.88 -18.17
CA MET A 1 -62.32 14.02 -19.59
C MET A 1 -61.34 12.90 -19.92
N LYS A 2 -61.74 11.98 -20.83
CA LYS A 2 -60.98 10.91 -21.51
C LYS A 2 -60.02 10.00 -20.71
N VAL A 3 -60.54 8.80 -20.43
CA VAL A 3 -59.82 7.54 -20.26
C VAL A 3 -59.14 7.16 -21.59
N ARG A 4 -57.89 6.67 -21.56
CA ARG A 4 -57.32 5.84 -22.64
C ARG A 4 -56.37 4.78 -22.07
N ASN A 5 -56.83 3.54 -22.19
CA ASN A 5 -56.08 2.29 -22.03
C ASN A 5 -55.08 2.08 -23.16
N PHE A 6 -54.31 0.97 -23.01
CA PHE A 6 -53.66 0.14 -24.03
C PHE A 6 -52.20 0.51 -24.39
N PHE A 7 -51.20 -0.39 -24.50
CA PHE A 7 -51.12 -1.85 -24.68
C PHE A 7 -49.89 -2.44 -23.96
N PHE A 8 -50.06 -3.65 -23.41
CA PHE A 8 -48.99 -4.62 -23.12
C PHE A 8 -48.30 -5.06 -24.42
N ASN A 9 -46.98 -5.18 -24.44
CA ASN A 9 -46.27 -6.06 -25.38
C ASN A 9 -45.12 -6.76 -24.67
N LEU A 10 -45.39 -8.03 -24.35
CA LEU A 10 -44.42 -9.09 -24.06
C LEU A 10 -43.68 -9.42 -25.36
N ALA A 11 -42.34 -9.45 -25.33
CA ALA A 11 -41.55 -10.18 -26.31
C ALA A 11 -40.22 -10.61 -25.69
N LEU A 12 -40.24 -11.79 -25.07
CA LEU A 12 -39.09 -12.68 -24.86
C LEU A 12 -38.90 -13.46 -26.17
N PRO A 13 -37.68 -13.62 -26.72
CA PRO A 13 -37.06 -14.95 -26.63
C PRO A 13 -35.52 -14.97 -26.70
N GLY A 14 -34.94 -16.12 -26.32
CA GLY A 14 -33.67 -16.55 -26.91
C GLY A 14 -32.52 -16.81 -25.95
N ILE A 15 -32.71 -17.65 -24.93
CA ILE A 15 -31.59 -18.26 -24.18
C ILE A 15 -30.95 -19.33 -25.09
N LEU A 16 -29.73 -19.06 -25.58
CA LEU A 16 -28.84 -20.04 -26.22
C LEU A 16 -27.89 -20.59 -25.16
N LEU A 17 -28.17 -21.81 -24.69
CA LEU A 17 -27.28 -22.60 -23.86
C LEU A 17 -26.24 -23.31 -24.74
N PHE A 18 -25.01 -22.80 -24.76
CA PHE A 18 -23.86 -23.54 -25.27
C PHE A 18 -23.28 -24.41 -24.14
N VAL A 19 -23.60 -25.70 -24.19
CA VAL A 19 -22.97 -26.74 -23.37
C VAL A 19 -21.69 -27.16 -24.09
N SER A 20 -20.55 -26.56 -23.71
CA SER A 20 -19.23 -27.01 -24.17
C SER A 20 -18.62 -27.92 -23.12
N GLY A 21 -18.25 -29.12 -23.54
CA GLY A 21 -17.88 -30.24 -22.68
C GLY A 21 -16.50 -30.13 -22.03
N CYS A 22 -16.40 -30.72 -20.84
CA CYS A 22 -15.17 -31.04 -20.14
C CYS A 22 -14.28 -31.96 -20.99
N GLN A 23 -13.00 -31.61 -21.14
CA GLN A 23 -11.92 -32.55 -21.42
C GLN A 23 -10.96 -32.52 -20.22
N PRO A 24 -10.64 -33.66 -19.59
CA PRO A 24 -9.66 -33.72 -18.52
C PRO A 24 -8.24 -33.55 -19.10
N ILE A 25 -7.52 -32.53 -18.63
CA ILE A 25 -6.09 -32.36 -18.90
C ILE A 25 -5.33 -33.31 -17.98
N VAL A 26 -4.51 -34.17 -18.60
CA VAL A 26 -3.59 -35.10 -17.95
C VAL A 26 -2.45 -34.29 -17.31
N VAL A 27 -2.37 -34.32 -15.97
CA VAL A 27 -1.24 -33.77 -15.21
C VAL A 27 -0.09 -34.78 -15.28
N THR A 28 1.02 -34.39 -15.91
CA THR A 28 2.26 -35.17 -15.86
C THR A 28 3.18 -34.53 -14.82
N THR A 29 3.31 -35.17 -13.66
CA THR A 29 4.24 -34.80 -12.59
C THR A 29 5.65 -35.28 -12.93
N ALA A 30 6.51 -34.38 -13.39
CA ALA A 30 7.95 -34.61 -13.44
C ALA A 30 8.56 -34.11 -12.12
N SER A 31 8.85 -35.05 -11.22
CA SER A 31 9.62 -34.83 -9.99
C SER A 31 11.10 -35.02 -10.29
N SER A 32 11.87 -33.94 -10.34
CA SER A 32 13.34 -34.00 -10.34
C SER A 32 13.86 -33.39 -9.04
N MET A 33 14.40 -34.24 -8.16
CA MET A 33 15.19 -33.82 -7.00
C MET A 33 16.48 -33.14 -7.47
N PRO A 34 16.91 -32.02 -6.86
CA PRO A 34 18.28 -31.54 -7.01
C PRO A 34 19.25 -32.40 -6.19
N GLU A 35 20.34 -32.80 -6.84
CA GLU A 35 21.49 -33.48 -6.24
C GLU A 35 22.23 -32.57 -5.26
N THR A 36 22.49 -33.09 -4.06
CA THR A 36 23.36 -32.49 -3.05
C THR A 36 24.81 -32.54 -3.52
N SER A 37 25.35 -31.40 -3.96
CA SER A 37 26.77 -31.27 -4.28
C SER A 37 27.57 -30.85 -3.04
N THR A 38 28.37 -31.77 -2.52
CA THR A 38 29.30 -31.57 -1.40
C THR A 38 30.48 -30.70 -1.86
N ALA A 39 30.56 -29.46 -1.37
CA ALA A 39 31.70 -28.59 -1.62
C ALA A 39 32.91 -29.04 -0.78
N THR A 40 34.04 -29.25 -1.46
CA THR A 40 35.34 -29.59 -0.87
C THR A 40 36.09 -28.30 -0.57
N PHE A 41 36.46 -28.05 0.69
CA PHE A 41 37.28 -26.89 1.06
C PHE A 41 38.75 -27.15 0.70
N GLN A 42 39.28 -26.41 -0.27
CA GLN A 42 40.72 -26.28 -0.50
C GLN A 42 41.28 -25.14 0.35
N SER A 43 42.28 -25.45 1.17
CA SER A 43 43.04 -24.49 1.96
C SER A 43 43.99 -23.71 1.06
N LEU A 44 43.79 -22.40 0.93
CA LEU A 44 44.71 -21.48 0.28
C LEU A 44 45.58 -20.81 1.34
N THR A 45 46.88 -21.12 1.30
CA THR A 45 47.90 -20.46 2.12
C THR A 45 48.25 -19.12 1.48
N THR A 46 47.70 -18.03 2.00
CA THR A 46 48.03 -16.67 1.54
C THR A 46 49.24 -16.13 2.29
N THR A 47 50.30 -15.80 1.54
CA THR A 47 51.49 -15.09 2.05
C THR A 47 51.14 -13.62 2.28
N PHE A 48 51.26 -13.14 3.53
CA PHE A 48 51.04 -11.73 3.86
C PHE A 48 52.22 -10.87 3.38
N VAL A 49 51.98 -10.05 2.36
CA VAL A 49 52.86 -8.93 2.00
C VAL A 49 52.42 -7.71 2.82
N LYS A 50 53.35 -7.17 3.62
CA LYS A 50 53.15 -5.96 4.42
C LYS A 50 52.89 -4.77 3.49
N THR A 51 51.62 -4.36 3.42
CA THR A 51 51.16 -3.17 2.68
C THR A 51 51.48 -1.93 3.51
N GLU A 52 52.20 -0.97 2.92
CA GLU A 52 52.45 0.34 3.53
C GLU A 52 51.13 1.10 3.70
N ALA A 53 50.98 1.75 4.86
CA ALA A 53 49.76 2.44 5.24
C ALA A 53 49.45 3.61 4.27
N PRO A 54 48.25 3.68 3.68
CA PRO A 54 47.85 4.85 2.93
C PRO A 54 47.70 6.05 3.87
N THR A 55 48.25 7.19 3.43
CA THR A 55 48.05 8.50 4.03
C THR A 55 46.54 8.77 4.17
N PRO A 56 46.04 9.24 5.33
CA PRO A 56 44.63 9.57 5.49
C PRO A 56 44.30 10.75 4.56
N SER A 57 43.65 10.44 3.44
CA SER A 57 42.95 11.44 2.65
C SER A 57 41.69 11.77 3.42
N ALA A 58 41.63 12.97 4.00
CA ALA A 58 40.42 13.51 4.60
C ALA A 58 39.45 13.87 3.46
N THR A 59 38.79 12.86 2.91
CA THR A 59 37.57 13.07 2.14
C THR A 59 36.54 13.64 3.13
N PRO A 60 35.89 14.78 2.85
CA PRO A 60 34.78 15.23 3.67
C PRO A 60 33.73 14.12 3.70
N ASP A 61 33.34 13.70 4.90
CA ASP A 61 32.24 12.77 5.10
C ASP A 61 31.02 13.35 4.36
N PRO A 62 30.35 12.61 3.47
CA PRO A 62 29.13 13.11 2.83
C PRO A 62 28.19 13.52 3.96
N THR A 63 27.86 14.82 4.01
CA THR A 63 26.94 15.35 5.01
C THR A 63 25.60 14.68 4.75
N VAL A 64 25.23 13.72 5.59
CA VAL A 64 23.95 13.01 5.47
C VAL A 64 22.85 14.05 5.62
N ASP A 65 22.02 14.17 4.59
CA ASP A 65 20.90 15.11 4.61
C ASP A 65 19.89 14.65 5.68
N PRO A 66 19.54 15.47 6.69
CA PRO A 66 18.49 15.16 7.65
C PRO A 66 17.18 14.72 6.99
N ALA A 67 16.92 15.19 5.76
CA ALA A 67 15.91 14.68 4.83
C ALA A 67 15.82 13.16 4.75
N ASP A 68 16.94 12.58 4.34
CA ASP A 68 17.06 11.20 3.93
C ASP A 68 17.03 10.33 5.17
N VAL A 69 17.56 10.84 6.28
CA VAL A 69 17.41 10.24 7.59
C VAL A 69 15.93 10.13 7.95
N GLN A 70 15.13 11.19 7.77
CA GLN A 70 13.71 11.16 8.12
C GLN A 70 12.90 10.19 7.24
N LEU A 71 13.20 10.11 5.94
CA LEU A 71 12.58 9.13 5.04
C LEU A 71 13.00 7.70 5.36
N GLN A 72 14.27 7.48 5.71
CA GLN A 72 14.74 6.17 6.18
C GLN A 72 14.05 5.77 7.48
N ILE A 73 13.87 6.70 8.43
CA ILE A 73 13.13 6.47 9.67
C ILE A 73 11.68 6.08 9.35
N LEU A 74 11.01 6.78 8.43
CA LEU A 74 9.66 6.44 8.00
C LEU A 74 9.58 5.01 7.47
N TYR A 75 10.45 4.66 6.53
CA TYR A 75 10.48 3.33 5.94
C TYR A 75 10.77 2.26 7.00
N GLN A 76 11.82 2.43 7.81
CA GLN A 76 12.19 1.48 8.86
C GLN A 76 11.10 1.33 9.93
N SER A 77 10.41 2.42 10.29
CA SER A 77 9.27 2.35 11.21
C SER A 77 8.11 1.56 10.61
N SER A 78 7.86 1.66 9.31
CA SER A 78 6.81 0.88 8.64
C SER A 78 7.06 -0.64 8.67
N LEU A 79 8.33 -1.08 8.58
CA LEU A 79 8.68 -2.49 8.57
C LEU A 79 8.35 -3.23 9.87
N LYS A 80 8.18 -2.52 10.99
CA LYS A 80 7.78 -3.08 12.28
C LYS A 80 6.39 -3.72 12.27
N TYR A 81 5.56 -3.33 11.31
CA TYR A 81 4.16 -3.75 11.20
C TYR A 81 3.96 -4.94 10.26
N LEU A 82 5.01 -5.42 9.59
CA LEU A 82 4.90 -6.55 8.67
C LEU A 82 4.34 -7.79 9.39
N ALA A 83 3.35 -8.40 8.77
CA ALA A 83 2.65 -9.58 9.25
C ALA A 83 2.25 -10.44 8.04
N GLU A 84 2.90 -11.59 7.88
CA GLU A 84 2.78 -12.46 6.71
C GLU A 84 1.62 -13.46 6.84
N THR A 85 0.97 -13.53 8.00
CA THR A 85 -0.16 -14.44 8.25
C THR A 85 -1.33 -13.70 8.91
N ASP A 86 -2.52 -14.29 8.80
CA ASP A 86 -3.74 -13.78 9.44
C ASP A 86 -3.54 -13.60 10.96
N ASP A 87 -3.03 -14.63 11.63
CA ASP A 87 -2.74 -14.59 13.06
C ASP A 87 -1.76 -13.48 13.44
N GLN A 88 -0.72 -13.24 12.63
CA GLN A 88 0.23 -12.14 12.88
C GLN A 88 -0.45 -10.77 12.69
N SER A 89 -1.29 -10.63 11.66
CA SER A 89 -2.03 -9.39 11.41
C SER A 89 -2.98 -9.06 12.58
N TRP A 90 -3.58 -10.09 13.19
CA TRP A 90 -4.37 -9.96 14.41
C TRP A 90 -3.56 -9.48 15.61
N GLN A 91 -2.31 -9.92 15.77
CA GLN A 91 -1.46 -9.42 16.85
C GLN A 91 -1.12 -7.95 16.64
N VAL A 92 -0.87 -7.53 15.40
CA VAL A 92 -0.66 -6.11 15.08
C VAL A 92 -1.92 -5.29 15.35
N ALA A 93 -3.09 -5.74 14.89
CA ALA A 93 -4.35 -5.04 15.15
C ALA A 93 -4.62 -4.85 16.65
N LYS A 94 -4.30 -5.87 17.48
CA LYS A 94 -4.42 -5.79 18.94
C LYS A 94 -3.38 -4.87 19.57
N SER A 95 -2.14 -4.87 19.08
CA SER A 95 -1.07 -4.04 19.63
C SER A 95 -1.29 -2.54 19.39
N LEU A 96 -1.99 -2.19 18.31
CA LEU A 96 -2.36 -0.81 18.00
C LEU A 96 -3.43 -0.24 18.96
N GLN A 97 -4.19 -1.08 19.66
CA GLN A 97 -5.17 -0.67 20.69
C GLN A 97 -6.20 0.38 20.25
N TYR A 98 -6.49 0.50 18.96
CA TYR A 98 -7.37 1.53 18.40
C TYR A 98 -8.88 1.26 18.57
N ALA A 99 -9.28 0.08 19.06
CA ALA A 99 -10.69 -0.28 19.21
C ALA A 99 -10.97 -0.90 20.60
N PRO A 100 -12.12 -0.58 21.24
CA PRO A 100 -12.41 -0.96 22.63
C PRO A 100 -12.41 -2.47 22.94
N LEU A 101 -12.66 -3.32 21.94
CA LEU A 101 -12.74 -4.79 22.10
C LEU A 101 -11.58 -5.53 21.43
N GLY A 102 -10.50 -4.82 21.09
CA GLY A 102 -9.42 -5.34 20.26
C GLY A 102 -9.75 -5.12 18.79
N GLY A 103 -8.89 -4.37 18.10
CA GLY A 103 -9.02 -4.08 16.68
C GLY A 103 -9.07 -5.34 15.80
N TYR A 104 -9.68 -5.23 14.62
CA TYR A 104 -9.74 -6.29 13.62
C TYR A 104 -8.87 -5.94 12.40
N PRO A 105 -8.10 -6.87 11.81
CA PRO A 105 -7.23 -6.56 10.67
C PRO A 105 -7.93 -5.90 9.47
N SER A 106 -9.21 -6.18 9.23
CA SER A 106 -10.02 -5.59 8.15
C SER A 106 -10.33 -4.10 8.31
N ASN A 107 -10.17 -3.50 9.50
CA ASN A 107 -10.49 -2.10 9.75
C ASN A 107 -9.36 -1.33 10.44
N MET A 108 -8.13 -1.83 10.35
CA MET A 108 -6.95 -1.17 10.92
C MET A 108 -6.21 -0.24 9.97
N CYS A 109 -6.67 -0.05 8.73
CA CYS A 109 -5.93 0.72 7.71
C CYS A 109 -5.61 2.16 8.15
N GLY A 110 -6.59 2.89 8.69
CA GLY A 110 -6.39 4.22 9.27
C GLY A 110 -5.42 4.22 10.46
N PRO A 111 -5.70 3.44 11.52
CA PRO A 111 -4.80 3.33 12.68
C PRO A 111 -3.37 2.91 12.32
N LEU A 112 -3.20 1.98 11.38
CA LEU A 112 -1.90 1.53 10.88
C LEU A 112 -1.16 2.63 10.12
N ALA A 113 -1.85 3.34 9.21
CA ALA A 113 -1.25 4.45 8.47
C ALA A 113 -0.73 5.54 9.43
N VAL A 114 -1.53 5.89 10.43
CA VAL A 114 -1.19 6.91 11.43
C VAL A 114 -0.10 6.42 12.39
N SER A 115 -0.09 5.14 12.79
CA SER A 115 0.96 4.61 13.65
C SER A 115 2.33 4.65 12.96
N ILE A 116 2.39 4.37 11.67
CA ILE A 116 3.62 4.50 10.86
C ILE A 116 4.15 5.93 10.89
N LEU A 117 3.28 6.94 10.68
CA LEU A 117 3.68 8.36 10.72
C LEU A 117 4.09 8.82 12.12
N LYS A 118 3.42 8.34 13.18
CA LYS A 118 3.77 8.63 14.58
C LYS A 118 5.13 8.04 14.93
N ASP A 119 5.37 6.79 14.58
CA ASP A 119 6.65 6.10 14.82
C ASP A 119 7.79 6.71 14.01
N ALA A 120 7.47 7.35 12.89
CA ALA A 120 8.43 8.13 12.13
C ALA A 120 8.71 9.51 12.75
N GLY A 121 7.91 9.97 13.70
CA GLY A 121 8.00 11.33 14.25
C GLY A 121 7.43 12.42 13.33
N ILE A 122 6.73 12.04 12.26
CA ILE A 122 6.04 12.99 11.35
C ILE A 122 4.76 13.50 12.02
N LEU A 123 4.05 12.63 12.75
CA LEU A 123 2.91 13.01 13.57
C LEU A 123 3.27 13.00 15.06
N GLY A 124 2.58 13.83 15.83
CA GLY A 124 2.75 13.90 17.28
C GLY A 124 2.39 12.59 17.99
N SER A 125 3.14 12.26 19.04
CA SER A 125 2.88 11.06 19.86
C SER A 125 1.52 11.09 20.57
N ALA A 126 0.90 12.27 20.72
CA ALA A 126 -0.41 12.45 21.34
C ALA A 126 -1.62 12.14 20.42
N VAL A 127 -1.42 11.97 19.11
CA VAL A 127 -2.51 11.63 18.17
C VAL A 127 -3.15 10.30 18.57
N ASP A 128 -4.46 10.25 18.83
CA ASP A 128 -5.14 9.01 19.20
C ASP A 128 -5.38 8.15 17.95
N LEU A 129 -5.02 6.87 18.01
CA LEU A 129 -5.27 5.95 16.89
C LEU A 129 -6.75 5.58 16.76
N HIS A 130 -7.53 5.69 17.85
CA HIS A 130 -8.96 5.45 17.83
C HIS A 130 -9.69 6.43 16.91
N ASP A 131 -9.24 7.69 16.85
CA ASP A 131 -9.83 8.74 16.01
C ASP A 131 -9.72 8.42 14.51
N PHE A 132 -8.78 7.55 14.13
CA PHE A 132 -8.57 7.14 12.73
C PHE A 132 -9.19 5.79 12.40
N TRP A 133 -9.84 5.15 13.36
CA TRP A 133 -10.60 3.92 13.14
C TRP A 133 -11.93 4.25 12.44
N LEU A 134 -12.13 3.68 11.25
CA LEU A 134 -13.29 3.98 10.38
C LEU A 134 -13.37 5.45 9.94
N LEU A 135 -12.21 6.09 9.75
CA LEU A 135 -12.11 7.46 9.25
C LEU A 135 -12.97 7.68 7.99
N ASP A 136 -13.67 8.80 7.95
CA ASP A 136 -14.36 9.33 6.77
C ASP A 136 -14.10 10.85 6.67
N PRO A 137 -13.29 11.32 5.71
CA PRO A 137 -12.97 12.73 5.57
C PRO A 137 -14.18 13.66 5.38
N LEU A 138 -15.32 13.14 4.90
CA LEU A 138 -16.55 13.92 4.76
C LEU A 138 -17.23 14.21 6.10
N VAL A 139 -16.95 13.40 7.12
CA VAL A 139 -17.51 13.52 8.47
C VAL A 139 -16.46 14.05 9.45
N ASP A 140 -15.21 13.65 9.31
CA ASP A 140 -14.12 13.86 10.26
C ASP A 140 -13.21 15.05 9.92
N ASP A 141 -13.69 16.01 9.12
CA ASP A 141 -12.94 17.21 8.68
C ASP A 141 -12.29 17.98 9.85
N ALA A 142 -12.97 18.09 10.99
CA ALA A 142 -12.44 18.80 12.17
C ALA A 142 -11.24 18.07 12.80
N LEU A 143 -11.30 16.73 12.86
CA LEU A 143 -10.18 15.91 13.30
C LEU A 143 -9.00 16.08 12.34
N LEU A 144 -9.27 15.94 11.04
CA LEU A 144 -8.24 16.02 10.00
C LEU A 144 -7.55 17.38 9.99
N LYS A 145 -8.29 18.49 10.13
CA LYS A 145 -7.72 19.84 10.25
C LYS A 145 -6.88 20.05 11.51
N THR A 146 -7.16 19.29 12.56
CA THR A 146 -6.41 19.35 13.81
C THR A 146 -5.11 18.56 13.71
N VAL A 147 -5.14 17.37 13.12
CA VAL A 147 -3.98 16.48 13.02
C VAL A 147 -3.08 16.80 11.82
N PHE A 148 -3.69 17.11 10.68
CA PHE A 148 -3.02 17.48 9.43
C PHE A 148 -3.27 18.96 9.13
N SER A 149 -2.86 19.84 10.03
CA SER A 149 -3.10 21.28 9.90
C SER A 149 -2.41 21.87 8.67
N SER A 150 -3.01 22.91 8.07
CA SER A 150 -2.54 23.51 6.82
C SER A 150 -1.18 24.22 6.91
N ASP A 151 -0.67 24.47 8.12
CA ASP A 151 0.68 24.99 8.36
C ASP A 151 1.76 23.90 8.33
N ALA A 152 1.37 22.63 8.48
CA ALA A 152 2.27 21.48 8.47
C ALA A 152 2.03 20.53 7.28
N PHE A 153 0.85 20.58 6.65
CA PHE A 153 0.45 19.69 5.57
C PHE A 153 -0.23 20.43 4.40
N GLU A 154 0.13 20.04 3.18
CA GLU A 154 -0.63 20.33 1.97
C GLU A 154 -1.76 19.29 1.82
N TRP A 155 -2.95 19.76 1.46
CA TRP A 155 -4.11 18.91 1.20
C TRP A 155 -4.34 18.86 -0.30
N LEU A 156 -4.23 17.66 -0.87
CA LEU A 156 -4.43 17.41 -2.30
C LEU A 156 -5.63 16.51 -2.49
N HIS A 157 -6.31 16.67 -3.62
CA HIS A 157 -7.49 15.88 -3.96
C HIS A 157 -7.44 15.47 -5.44
N ASN A 158 -7.93 14.27 -5.74
CA ASN A 158 -8.14 13.79 -7.09
C ASN A 158 -9.40 12.93 -7.16
N ASP A 159 -10.38 13.34 -7.97
CA ASP A 159 -11.66 12.65 -8.16
C ASP A 159 -11.59 11.41 -9.09
N GLN A 160 -10.49 11.20 -9.81
CA GLN A 160 -10.38 10.09 -10.76
C GLN A 160 -10.21 8.76 -10.03
N PRO A 161 -10.80 7.65 -10.52
CA PRO A 161 -10.49 6.31 -10.02
C PRO A 161 -8.98 6.08 -9.93
N ILE A 162 -8.52 5.42 -8.86
CA ILE A 162 -7.07 5.35 -8.55
C ILE A 162 -6.24 4.65 -9.63
N ASN A 163 -6.86 3.82 -10.46
CA ASN A 163 -6.24 3.15 -11.61
C ASN A 163 -6.23 4.00 -12.89
N GLU A 164 -6.93 5.13 -12.90
CA GLU A 164 -7.01 6.08 -14.02
C GLU A 164 -6.17 7.35 -13.78
N ILE A 165 -5.64 7.53 -12.57
CA ILE A 165 -4.78 8.67 -12.23
C ILE A 165 -3.46 8.59 -13.00
N ASP A 166 -3.09 9.69 -13.65
CA ASP A 166 -1.76 9.88 -14.24
C ASP A 166 -0.75 10.25 -13.14
N PHE A 167 -0.13 9.24 -12.55
CA PHE A 167 0.86 9.40 -11.48
C PHE A 167 2.19 10.04 -11.94
N THR A 168 2.39 10.29 -13.24
CA THR A 168 3.49 11.15 -13.69
C THR A 168 3.20 12.63 -13.41
N LYS A 169 1.92 13.00 -13.27
CA LYS A 169 1.46 14.36 -12.95
C LYS A 169 1.00 14.51 -11.51
N PHE A 170 0.38 13.48 -10.96
CA PHE A 170 -0.06 13.43 -9.57
C PHE A 170 0.79 12.41 -8.80
N SER A 171 2.09 12.67 -8.70
CA SER A 171 3.01 11.75 -8.02
C SER A 171 2.78 11.75 -6.52
N LEU A 172 2.61 10.55 -5.95
CA LEU A 172 2.67 10.36 -4.51
C LEU A 172 4.12 10.45 -4.03
N LYS A 173 4.29 10.87 -2.78
CA LYS A 173 5.59 11.11 -2.16
C LYS A 173 5.64 10.42 -0.79
N ALA A 174 6.85 10.07 -0.35
CA ALA A 174 7.02 9.41 0.93
C ALA A 174 6.56 10.31 2.08
N GLY A 175 5.74 9.77 2.98
CA GLY A 175 5.09 10.48 4.07
C GLY A 175 3.69 10.99 3.75
N ASP A 176 3.24 10.91 2.49
CA ASP A 176 1.83 11.15 2.14
C ASP A 176 0.93 10.18 2.92
N MET A 177 -0.03 10.72 3.66
CA MET A 177 -1.19 9.97 4.14
C MET A 177 -2.26 10.04 3.05
N VAL A 178 -2.76 8.90 2.61
CA VAL A 178 -3.69 8.79 1.48
C VAL A 178 -4.98 8.15 1.97
N TYR A 179 -6.10 8.85 1.77
CA TYR A 179 -7.43 8.28 1.88
C TYR A 179 -7.95 7.95 0.48
N ILE A 180 -8.30 6.70 0.26
CA ILE A 180 -8.80 6.17 -1.00
C ILE A 180 -10.31 5.96 -0.85
N TYR A 181 -11.08 6.70 -1.62
CA TYR A 181 -12.53 6.59 -1.61
C TYR A 181 -12.98 5.33 -2.35
N SER A 182 -13.85 4.54 -1.72
CA SER A 182 -14.45 3.36 -2.34
C SER A 182 -15.10 3.68 -3.69
N GLY A 183 -15.81 4.81 -3.76
CA GLY A 183 -16.68 5.15 -4.88
C GLY A 183 -17.89 4.21 -4.98
N TYR A 184 -18.79 4.50 -5.93
CA TYR A 184 -20.07 3.77 -6.05
C TYR A 184 -19.90 2.27 -6.33
N GLN A 185 -18.80 1.87 -6.96
CA GLN A 185 -18.53 0.47 -7.33
C GLN A 185 -17.68 -0.28 -6.28
N GLY A 186 -17.17 0.42 -5.26
CA GLY A 186 -16.26 -0.15 -4.26
C GLY A 186 -17.00 -0.75 -3.06
N ASP A 187 -16.36 -1.72 -2.43
CA ASP A 187 -16.84 -2.41 -1.24
C ASP A 187 -16.37 -1.71 0.05
N TYR A 188 -15.24 -0.99 0.03
CA TYR A 188 -14.66 -0.30 1.19
C TYR A 188 -13.79 0.90 0.78
N SER A 189 -13.60 1.87 1.70
CA SER A 189 -12.58 2.92 1.57
C SER A 189 -11.32 2.50 2.30
N HIS A 190 -10.15 2.95 1.85
CA HIS A 190 -8.86 2.52 2.39
C HIS A 190 -7.99 3.69 2.80
N VAL A 191 -7.15 3.49 3.81
CA VAL A 191 -6.22 4.52 4.30
C VAL A 191 -4.82 3.92 4.33
N LEU A 192 -3.83 4.65 3.84
CA LEU A 192 -2.45 4.21 3.84
C LEU A 192 -1.47 5.36 3.99
N THR A 193 -0.23 5.02 4.35
CA THR A 193 0.90 5.95 4.32
C THR A 193 1.86 5.50 3.23
N VAL A 194 2.30 6.40 2.36
CA VAL A 194 3.36 6.09 1.39
C VAL A 194 4.68 6.01 2.16
N THR A 195 5.22 4.80 2.29
CA THR A 195 6.37 4.54 3.17
C THR A 195 7.69 4.85 2.49
N ARG A 196 7.75 4.68 1.16
CA ARG A 196 8.89 5.06 0.33
C ARG A 196 8.47 5.28 -1.12
N VAL A 197 9.28 6.05 -1.83
CA VAL A 197 9.28 6.17 -3.29
C VAL A 197 10.70 5.86 -3.75
N ASP A 198 10.86 5.05 -4.78
CA ASP A 198 12.19 4.75 -5.31
C ASP A 198 12.63 5.69 -6.43
N GLU A 199 13.86 5.50 -6.92
CA GLU A 199 14.48 6.32 -7.97
C GLU A 199 13.71 6.32 -9.30
N LEU A 200 12.79 5.36 -9.51
CA LEU A 200 11.94 5.29 -10.70
C LEU A 200 10.57 5.96 -10.49
N GLY A 201 10.35 6.59 -9.32
CA GLY A 201 9.08 7.21 -8.96
C GLY A 201 7.99 6.21 -8.57
N ARG A 202 8.35 4.94 -8.31
CA ARG A 202 7.39 3.91 -7.87
C ARG A 202 7.10 4.11 -6.40
N ALA A 203 5.82 4.27 -6.06
CA ALA A 203 5.39 4.48 -4.68
C ALA A 203 5.05 3.13 -4.01
N TYR A 204 5.39 3.01 -2.73
CA TYR A 204 5.15 1.82 -1.92
C TYR A 204 4.48 2.17 -0.61
N SER A 205 3.74 1.21 -0.06
CA SER A 205 3.15 1.31 1.27
C SER A 205 3.22 -0.02 2.00
N VAL A 206 3.43 0.02 3.31
CA VAL A 206 3.13 -1.10 4.20
C VAL A 206 1.70 -0.93 4.67
N THR A 207 0.81 -1.82 4.24
CA THR A 207 -0.63 -1.71 4.51
C THR A 207 -1.27 -3.08 4.67
N ASN A 208 -2.42 -3.11 5.35
CA ASN A 208 -3.21 -4.32 5.51
C ASN A 208 -4.02 -4.60 4.24
N ASN A 209 -4.01 -5.85 3.80
CA ASN A 209 -4.79 -6.28 2.65
C ASN A 209 -5.33 -7.69 2.89
N TYR A 210 -6.52 -7.97 2.37
CA TYR A 210 -7.03 -9.34 2.35
C TYR A 210 -6.37 -10.10 1.21
N THR A 211 -5.96 -11.34 1.46
CA THR A 211 -5.26 -12.15 0.45
C THR A 211 -5.47 -13.65 0.68
N THR A 212 -5.04 -14.43 -0.30
CA THR A 212 -4.95 -15.89 -0.22
C THR A 212 -3.49 -16.31 -0.26
N ILE A 213 -3.00 -16.92 0.82
CA ILE A 213 -1.64 -17.50 0.90
C ILE A 213 -1.76 -19.02 0.92
N GLY A 214 -1.45 -19.64 -0.22
CA GLY A 214 -1.61 -21.09 -0.40
C GLY A 214 -3.08 -21.49 -0.34
N THR A 215 -3.46 -22.20 0.72
CA THR A 215 -4.85 -22.64 0.96
C THR A 215 -5.57 -21.84 2.04
N THR A 216 -4.91 -20.82 2.61
CA THR A 216 -5.45 -20.03 3.71
C THR A 216 -5.78 -18.63 3.21
N GLU A 217 -6.97 -18.14 3.57
CA GLU A 217 -7.39 -16.78 3.32
C GLU A 217 -7.33 -15.98 4.62
N GLY A 218 -7.02 -14.68 4.52
CA GLY A 218 -6.94 -13.81 5.67
C GLY A 218 -6.30 -12.47 5.36
N PHE A 219 -6.14 -11.66 6.40
CA PHE A 219 -5.46 -10.39 6.30
C PHE A 219 -3.96 -10.55 6.52
N VAL A 220 -3.18 -9.79 5.76
CA VAL A 220 -1.74 -9.65 5.96
C VAL A 220 -1.37 -8.18 5.94
N ILE A 221 -0.21 -7.86 6.48
CA ILE A 221 0.41 -6.55 6.39
C ILE A 221 1.72 -6.72 5.66
N LEU A 222 1.77 -6.30 4.40
CA LEU A 222 2.94 -6.44 3.55
C LEU A 222 3.28 -5.09 2.93
N GLU A 223 4.50 -4.99 2.39
CA GLU A 223 4.84 -3.90 1.49
C GLU A 223 4.24 -4.17 0.11
N TYR A 224 3.46 -3.22 -0.40
CA TYR A 224 2.87 -3.26 -1.73
C TYR A 224 3.41 -2.11 -2.58
N LEU A 225 3.73 -2.43 -3.84
CA LEU A 225 3.84 -1.43 -4.90
C LEU A 225 2.46 -0.82 -5.13
N LEU A 226 2.32 0.48 -4.92
CA LEU A 226 1.06 1.20 -5.17
C LEU A 226 0.81 1.35 -6.67
N TYR A 227 1.80 1.90 -7.37
CA TYR A 227 1.81 2.05 -8.82
C TYR A 227 3.24 2.14 -9.36
N ASP A 228 3.42 1.87 -10.65
CA ASP A 228 4.64 2.20 -11.41
C ASP A 228 4.30 3.26 -12.49
N PRO A 229 4.87 4.49 -12.42
CA PRO A 229 4.53 5.56 -13.36
C PRO A 229 5.02 5.27 -14.80
N ALA A 230 6.04 4.41 -14.96
CA ALA A 230 6.53 4.01 -16.27
C ALA A 230 5.75 2.80 -16.85
N GLN A 231 4.98 2.10 -16.02
CA GLN A 231 4.22 0.91 -16.41
C GLN A 231 2.77 0.97 -15.91
N PRO A 232 1.88 1.70 -16.60
CA PRO A 232 0.44 1.68 -16.30
C PRO A 232 -0.10 0.23 -16.26
N GLY A 233 -0.97 -0.06 -15.30
CA GLY A 233 -1.47 -1.41 -15.04
C GLY A 233 -0.65 -2.22 -14.03
N LYS A 234 0.40 -1.65 -13.42
CA LYS A 234 1.21 -2.32 -12.39
C LYS A 234 1.02 -1.67 -11.02
N GLY A 235 0.81 -2.50 -10.01
CA GLY A 235 0.66 -2.10 -8.61
C GLY A 235 -0.74 -2.32 -8.07
N ILE A 236 -0.88 -2.30 -6.75
CA ILE A 236 -2.11 -2.69 -6.06
C ILE A 236 -3.28 -1.73 -6.33
N PHE A 237 -3.02 -0.49 -6.77
CA PHE A 237 -4.08 0.42 -7.21
C PHE A 237 -4.84 -0.10 -8.44
N TYR A 238 -4.15 -0.84 -9.33
CA TYR A 238 -4.80 -1.52 -10.44
C TYR A 238 -5.48 -2.80 -9.97
N ASP A 239 -4.86 -3.55 -9.06
CA ASP A 239 -5.42 -4.81 -8.56
C ASP A 239 -6.74 -4.59 -7.79
N TRP A 240 -6.83 -3.56 -6.93
CA TRP A 240 -8.02 -3.22 -6.15
C TRP A 240 -9.21 -2.71 -6.98
N THR A 241 -8.96 -2.24 -8.20
CA THR A 241 -10.02 -1.74 -9.09
C THR A 241 -10.42 -2.78 -10.14
N ASP A 242 -9.69 -3.89 -10.26
CA ASP A 242 -9.97 -4.96 -11.22
C ASP A 242 -11.06 -5.91 -10.67
N PRO A 243 -12.23 -6.03 -11.33
CA PRO A 243 -13.27 -6.97 -10.93
C PRO A 243 -12.81 -8.44 -10.88
N ALA A 244 -11.75 -8.80 -11.61
CA ALA A 244 -11.15 -10.14 -11.53
C ALA A 244 -10.53 -10.45 -10.16
N ASN A 245 -10.26 -9.41 -9.36
CA ASN A 245 -9.67 -9.50 -8.02
C ASN A 245 -10.69 -9.23 -6.91
N ARG A 246 -11.99 -9.37 -7.17
CA ARG A 246 -13.06 -9.06 -6.21
C ARG A 246 -12.90 -9.74 -4.85
N GLN A 247 -12.22 -10.89 -4.79
CA GLN A 247 -11.90 -11.57 -3.53
C GLN A 247 -11.07 -10.72 -2.57
N LEU A 248 -10.30 -9.74 -3.07
CA LEU A 248 -9.54 -8.80 -2.24
C LEU A 248 -10.43 -7.71 -1.62
N GLY A 249 -11.68 -7.59 -2.10
CA GLY A 249 -12.51 -6.40 -1.97
C GLY A 249 -12.11 -5.34 -3.00
N LEU A 250 -13.09 -4.64 -3.56
CA LEU A 250 -12.83 -3.58 -4.54
C LEU A 250 -12.84 -2.21 -3.87
N THR A 251 -11.94 -1.31 -4.28
CA THR A 251 -11.88 0.06 -3.75
C THR A 251 -11.26 1.03 -4.76
N GLY A 252 -11.32 2.33 -4.48
CA GLY A 252 -10.62 3.35 -5.24
C GLY A 252 -11.35 3.92 -6.44
N PHE A 253 -12.64 3.65 -6.61
CA PHE A 253 -13.43 4.22 -7.71
C PHE A 253 -13.83 5.68 -7.47
N GLY A 254 -13.67 6.20 -6.25
CA GLY A 254 -14.00 7.58 -5.89
C GLY A 254 -12.79 8.53 -5.84
N GLY A 255 -11.62 8.06 -6.25
CA GLY A 255 -10.38 8.83 -6.16
C GLY A 255 -9.79 8.87 -4.75
N MET A 256 -9.08 9.96 -4.43
CA MET A 256 -8.31 10.05 -3.19
C MET A 256 -8.15 11.48 -2.66
N ASP A 257 -7.99 11.56 -1.34
CA ASP A 257 -7.39 12.69 -0.64
C ASP A 257 -5.97 12.34 -0.19
N VAL A 258 -5.09 13.34 -0.20
CA VAL A 258 -3.71 13.20 0.27
C VAL A 258 -3.37 14.33 1.23
N TRP A 259 -2.87 13.97 2.41
CA TRP A 259 -2.25 14.89 3.36
C TRP A 259 -0.74 14.73 3.30
N ARG A 260 -0.09 15.76 2.80
CA ARG A 260 1.30 15.77 2.41
C ARG A 260 2.12 16.65 3.35
N PRO A 261 3.08 16.11 4.13
CA PRO A 261 3.90 16.93 5.02
C PRO A 261 4.63 18.04 4.26
N LEU A 262 4.61 19.29 4.73
CA LEU A 262 5.31 20.41 4.08
C LEU A 262 6.82 20.44 4.36
N HIS A 263 7.25 19.85 5.47
CA HIS A 263 8.62 19.99 5.98
C HIS A 263 9.54 18.83 5.59
N LEU A 264 9.05 17.81 4.86
CA LEU A 264 9.98 16.85 4.27
C LEU A 264 10.59 17.47 2.99
N PRO A 265 11.91 17.41 2.81
CA PRO A 265 12.64 18.24 1.85
C PRO A 265 12.44 17.86 0.37
N TYR A 266 11.73 16.77 0.08
CA TYR A 266 11.27 16.45 -1.28
C TYR A 266 10.04 17.26 -1.72
N TYR A 267 9.49 18.10 -0.83
CA TYR A 267 8.28 18.89 -1.09
C TYR A 267 8.57 20.33 -1.54
N SER A 268 9.73 20.88 -1.20
CA SER A 268 10.18 22.19 -1.71
C SER A 268 10.99 21.99 -3.00
N ASP A 269 10.34 22.27 -4.13
CA ASP A 269 10.95 22.59 -5.42
C ASP A 269 11.82 21.51 -6.09
N GLY A 270 11.17 20.61 -6.85
CA GLY A 270 11.72 20.07 -8.09
C GLY A 270 13.07 19.35 -8.02
N ALA A 271 13.33 18.56 -6.98
CA ALA A 271 14.44 17.59 -6.98
C ALA A 271 14.02 16.32 -7.77
N PRO A 272 14.98 15.69 -8.48
CA PRO A 272 14.90 15.27 -9.88
C PRO A 272 13.82 14.25 -10.26
#